data_AF-A0A413QZE5-F1
#
_entry.id   AF-A0A413QZE5-F1
#
_cell.length_a   1.000
_cell.length_b   1.000
_cell.length_c   1.000
_cell.angle_alpha   90.00
_cell.angle_beta   90.00
_cell.angle_gamma   90.00
#
_symmetry.space_group_name_H-M   'P 1'
#
loop_
_entity.id
_entity.type
_entity.pdbx_description
1 polymer ?
#
loop_
_entity_poly.entity_id
_entity_poly.type
_entity_poly.pdbx_seq_one_letter_code
_entity_poly.pdbx_strand_id
1 'polypeptide(L)'
;MSRIPGIYAEWIPLLKDFAAGRDDEETIPAMQQGRLHWCDIVAGRFASRLMSAFNARFDYIGERFRKAQDDEIPIEQALKQLDRDLDLLFQASQMQCLPNKEKQMLQDEIKKTCQAMDEALEESARQDPSGELALLLRRRNKGSR
;
A
#
# COMPACT_ATOMS: atom_id res chain seq x y z
N MET A 1 0.22 18.54 -10.21
CA MET A 1 1.63 18.17 -10.07
C MET A 1 2.06 18.22 -8.61
N SER A 2 2.06 17.07 -7.95
CA SER A 2 2.70 16.85 -6.65
C SER A 2 4.15 17.30 -6.65
N ARG A 3 4.52 18.12 -5.68
CA ARG A 3 5.89 18.63 -5.52
C ARG A 3 6.82 17.50 -5.07
N ILE A 4 7.92 17.29 -5.80
CA ILE A 4 8.99 16.39 -5.36
C ILE A 4 9.63 16.97 -4.10
N PRO A 5 9.60 16.27 -2.96
CA PRO A 5 10.07 16.81 -1.70
C PRO A 5 11.60 16.80 -1.66
N GLY A 6 12.20 17.92 -1.26
CA GLY A 6 13.63 18.08 -1.02
C GLY A 6 14.00 18.26 0.46
N ILE A 7 13.03 18.58 1.31
CA ILE A 7 13.20 18.76 2.76
C ILE A 7 12.07 18.09 3.54
N TYR A 8 12.32 17.79 4.82
CA TYR A 8 11.36 17.08 5.69
C TYR A 8 9.95 17.69 5.70
N ALA A 9 9.82 19.02 5.69
CA ALA A 9 8.53 19.70 5.73
C ALA A 9 7.67 19.40 4.49
N GLU A 10 8.28 19.23 3.33
CA GLU A 10 7.58 18.96 2.06
C GLU A 10 7.04 17.52 1.99
N TRP A 11 7.67 16.59 2.72
CA TRP A 11 7.15 15.24 2.88
C TRP A 11 5.87 15.18 3.73
N ILE A 12 5.54 16.23 4.51
CA ILE A 12 4.33 16.24 5.34
C ILE A 12 3.04 16.11 4.53
N PRO A 13 2.72 17.06 3.64
CA PRO A 13 1.52 16.99 2.82
C PRO A 13 1.53 15.75 1.91
N LEU A 14 2.68 15.43 1.31
CA LEU A 14 2.78 14.30 0.39
C LEU A 14 2.42 12.95 1.05
N LEU A 15 2.93 12.69 2.26
CA LEU A 15 2.60 11.46 2.98
C LEU A 15 1.12 11.41 3.42
N LYS A 16 0.50 12.57 3.63
CA LYS A 16 -0.95 12.65 3.92
C LYS A 16 -1.78 12.32 2.68
N ASP A 17 -1.37 12.81 1.51
CA ASP A 17 -2.03 12.50 0.24
C ASP A 17 -1.89 11.02 -0.11
N PHE A 18 -0.70 10.45 0.07
CA PHE A 18 -0.45 9.02 -0.07
C PHE A 18 -1.33 8.18 0.87
N ALA A 19 -1.35 8.51 2.16
CA ALA A 19 -2.16 7.79 3.15
C ALA A 19 -3.65 7.78 2.80
N ALA A 20 -4.15 8.86 2.17
CA ALA A 20 -5.54 9.02 1.77
C ALA A 20 -5.84 8.49 0.36
N GLY A 21 -4.85 7.99 -0.37
CA GLY A 21 -5.02 7.53 -1.75
C GLY A 21 -5.36 8.60 -2.76
N ARG A 22 -4.83 9.80 -2.54
CA ARG A 22 -5.11 10.95 -3.40
C ARG A 22 -4.05 11.08 -4.47
N ASP A 23 -4.52 11.08 -5.71
CA ASP A 23 -3.73 11.35 -6.90
C ASP A 23 -2.45 10.50 -6.96
N ASP A 24 -2.61 9.18 -6.84
CA ASP A 24 -1.48 8.23 -6.79
C ASP A 24 -0.55 8.37 -8.00
N GLU A 25 -1.09 8.78 -9.16
CA GLU A 25 -0.34 9.04 -10.40
C GLU A 25 0.70 10.15 -10.24
N GLU A 26 0.48 11.13 -9.37
CA GLU A 26 1.44 12.19 -9.07
C GLU A 26 2.17 11.96 -7.74
N THR A 27 1.46 11.48 -6.72
CA THR A 27 1.96 11.32 -5.35
C THR A 27 3.07 10.26 -5.28
N ILE A 28 2.89 9.10 -5.90
CA ILE A 28 3.86 8.00 -5.83
C ILE A 28 5.17 8.35 -6.56
N PRO A 29 5.15 8.88 -7.80
CA PRO A 29 6.38 9.33 -8.44
C PRO A 29 7.11 10.42 -7.64
N ALA A 30 6.38 11.35 -7.03
CA ALA A 30 6.99 12.38 -6.18
C ALA A 30 7.66 11.76 -4.93
N MET A 31 7.06 10.75 -4.31
CA MET A 31 7.69 10.00 -3.21
C MET A 31 8.97 9.29 -3.69
N GLN A 32 8.91 8.58 -4.81
CA GLN A 32 10.05 7.82 -5.35
C GLN A 32 11.28 8.69 -5.62
N GLN A 33 11.05 9.88 -6.16
CA GLN A 33 12.09 10.87 -6.54
C GLN A 33 12.47 11.82 -5.40
N GLY A 34 11.74 11.76 -4.28
CA GLY A 34 11.97 12.62 -3.13
C GLY A 34 13.38 12.46 -2.57
N ARG A 35 13.89 13.55 -1.99
CA ARG A 35 15.19 13.60 -1.31
C ARG A 35 14.98 13.92 0.16
N LEU A 36 15.86 13.36 0.98
CA LEU A 36 15.89 13.63 2.40
C LEU A 36 17.33 13.59 2.89
N HIS A 37 17.75 14.61 3.63
CA HIS A 37 19.01 14.57 4.33
C HIS A 37 18.85 13.72 5.59
N TRP A 38 19.51 12.55 5.60
CA TRP A 38 19.49 11.62 6.73
C TRP A 38 20.48 12.05 7.80
N CYS A 39 19.97 12.75 8.81
CA CYS A 39 20.65 12.94 10.08
C CYS A 39 19.81 12.29 11.20
N ASP A 40 20.42 11.95 12.32
CA ASP A 40 19.80 11.13 13.39
C ASP A 40 18.41 11.64 13.83
N ILE A 41 18.24 12.96 13.91
CA ILE A 41 16.98 13.60 14.32
C ILE A 41 15.89 13.44 13.25
N VAL A 42 16.26 13.56 11.97
CA VAL A 42 15.33 13.47 10.84
C VAL A 42 14.98 12.01 10.54
N ALA A 43 15.95 11.10 10.68
CA ALA A 43 15.80 9.68 10.38
C ALA A 43 14.65 9.04 11.17
N GLY A 44 14.67 9.15 12.51
CA GLY A 44 13.65 8.53 13.35
C GLY A 44 12.25 9.12 13.13
N ARG A 45 12.15 10.45 13.04
CA ARG A 45 10.86 11.14 12.81
C ARG A 45 10.28 10.84 11.44
N PHE A 46 11.14 10.77 10.42
CA PHE A 46 10.70 10.43 9.08
C PHE A 46 10.27 8.97 8.98
N ALA A 47 11.08 8.03 9.49
CA ALA A 47 10.75 6.60 9.47
C ALA A 47 9.42 6.30 10.18
N SER A 48 9.20 6.86 11.37
CA SER A 48 7.93 6.71 12.09
C SER A 48 6.76 7.24 11.28
N ARG A 49 6.88 8.45 10.72
CA ARG A 49 5.78 9.08 9.97
C ARG A 49 5.51 8.41 8.63
N LEU A 50 6.55 7.90 7.99
CA LEU A 50 6.46 7.08 6.79
C LEU A 50 5.68 5.80 7.10
N MET A 51 6.06 5.07 8.16
CA MET A 51 5.36 3.85 8.55
C MET A 51 3.88 4.13 8.89
N SER A 52 3.59 5.22 9.60
CA SER A 52 2.20 5.63 9.86
C SER A 52 1.41 5.89 8.58
N ALA A 53 2.03 6.49 7.56
CA ALA A 53 1.37 6.75 6.29
C ALA A 53 1.10 5.45 5.51
N PHE A 54 2.03 4.49 5.53
CA PHE A 54 1.81 3.15 4.96
C PHE A 54 0.71 2.39 5.68
N ASN A 55 0.69 2.39 7.02
CA ASN A 55 -0.37 1.75 7.80
C ASN A 55 -1.74 2.36 7.49
N ALA A 56 -1.84 3.69 7.45
CA ALA A 56 -3.07 4.37 7.07
C ALA A 56 -3.50 4.04 5.63
N ARG A 57 -2.54 3.90 4.71
CA ARG A 57 -2.82 3.47 3.33
C ARG A 57 -3.32 2.02 3.29
N PHE A 58 -2.77 1.12 4.10
CA PHE A 58 -3.29 -0.25 4.21
C PHE A 58 -4.73 -0.28 4.73
N ASP A 59 -5.02 0.48 5.78
CA ASP A 59 -6.38 0.60 6.33
C ASP A 59 -7.35 1.13 5.26
N TYR A 60 -6.93 2.14 4.49
CA TYR A 60 -7.71 2.67 3.37
C TYR A 60 -8.01 1.59 2.31
N ILE A 61 -7.02 0.78 1.92
CA ILE A 61 -7.19 -0.28 0.93
C ILE A 61 -8.17 -1.33 1.45
N GLY A 62 -8.01 -1.76 2.70
CA GLY A 62 -8.90 -2.74 3.33
C GLY A 62 -10.34 -2.23 3.44
N GLU A 63 -10.52 -0.96 3.82
CA GLU A 63 -11.85 -0.33 3.90
C GLU A 63 -12.48 -0.18 2.52
N ARG A 64 -11.71 0.23 1.52
CA ARG A 64 -12.19 0.34 0.13
C ARG A 64 -12.65 -1.02 -0.40
N PHE A 65 -11.91 -2.09 -0.09
CA PHE A 65 -12.29 -3.44 -0.48
C PHE A 65 -13.57 -3.91 0.21
N ARG A 66 -13.70 -3.69 1.53
CA ARG A 66 -14.94 -4.00 2.28
C ARG A 66 -16.14 -3.25 1.71
N LYS A 67 -16.00 -1.93 1.51
CA LYS A 67 -17.06 -1.10 0.96
C LYS A 67 -17.49 -1.55 -0.43
N ALA A 68 -16.57 -2.05 -1.26
CA ALA A 68 -16.92 -2.62 -2.55
C ALA A 68 -17.86 -3.84 -2.42
N GLN A 69 -17.74 -4.63 -1.35
CA GLN A 69 -18.69 -5.71 -1.06
C GLN A 69 -20.06 -5.17 -0.64
N ASP A 70 -20.08 -4.14 0.21
CA ASP A 70 -21.33 -3.50 0.68
C ASP A 70 -22.08 -2.81 -0.47
N ASP A 71 -21.34 -2.23 -1.43
CA ASP A 71 -21.88 -1.61 -2.64
C ASP A 71 -22.20 -2.65 -3.75
N GLU A 72 -22.19 -3.95 -3.44
CA GLU A 72 -22.46 -5.08 -4.34
C GLU A 72 -21.60 -5.09 -5.62
N ILE A 73 -20.40 -4.52 -5.57
CA ILE A 73 -19.45 -4.57 -6.68
C ILE A 73 -19.03 -6.03 -6.88
N PRO A 74 -19.00 -6.54 -8.13
CA PRO A 74 -18.58 -7.91 -8.39
C PRO A 74 -17.22 -8.22 -7.75
N ILE A 75 -17.15 -9.33 -7.01
CA ILE A 75 -15.97 -9.72 -6.24
C ILE A 75 -14.69 -9.80 -7.10
N GLU A 76 -14.80 -10.23 -8.36
CA GLU A 76 -13.66 -10.23 -9.29
C GLU A 76 -13.12 -8.82 -9.55
N GLN A 77 -14.00 -7.83 -9.70
CA GLN A 77 -13.61 -6.44 -9.89
C GLN A 77 -13.00 -5.84 -8.61
N ALA A 78 -13.57 -6.16 -7.45
CA ALA A 78 -13.02 -5.74 -6.17
C ALA A 78 -11.60 -6.32 -5.95
N LEU A 79 -11.38 -7.60 -6.27
CA LEU A 79 -10.06 -8.24 -6.21
C LEU A 79 -9.06 -7.61 -7.18
N LYS A 80 -9.48 -7.32 -8.42
CA LYS A 80 -8.64 -6.60 -9.40
C LYS A 80 -8.24 -5.21 -8.91
N GLN A 81 -9.13 -4.50 -8.22
CA GLN A 81 -8.80 -3.20 -7.63
C GLN A 81 -7.83 -3.36 -6.45
N LEU A 82 -8.03 -4.36 -5.60
CA LEU A 82 -7.12 -4.68 -4.51
C LEU A 82 -5.69 -4.96 -5.03
N ASP A 83 -5.54 -5.75 -6.08
CA ASP A 83 -4.23 -6.04 -6.68
C ASP A 83 -3.52 -4.77 -7.14
N ARG A 84 -4.25 -3.87 -7.83
CA ARG A 84 -3.70 -2.57 -8.24
C ARG A 84 -3.28 -1.72 -7.04
N ASP A 85 -4.10 -1.69 -5.99
CA ASP A 85 -3.82 -0.91 -4.80
C ASP A 85 -2.55 -1.42 -4.06
N LEU A 86 -2.36 -2.75 -4.00
CA LEU A 86 -1.16 -3.37 -3.45
C LEU A 86 0.08 -3.11 -4.31
N ASP A 87 -0.04 -3.14 -5.63
CA ASP A 87 1.03 -2.77 -6.56
C ASP A 87 1.48 -1.32 -6.36
N LEU A 88 0.53 -0.39 -6.26
CA LEU A 88 0.81 1.03 -6.00
C LEU A 88 1.52 1.21 -4.66
N LEU A 89 1.11 0.48 -3.64
CA LEU A 89 1.76 0.51 -2.33
C LEU A 89 3.21 -0.01 -2.40
N PHE A 90 3.46 -1.09 -3.15
CA PHE A 90 4.82 -1.57 -3.39
C PHE A 90 5.65 -0.54 -4.18
N GLN A 91 5.08 0.09 -5.22
CA GLN A 91 5.74 1.15 -5.98
C GLN A 91 6.13 2.33 -5.08
N ALA A 92 5.26 2.75 -4.16
CA ALA A 92 5.56 3.81 -3.19
C ALA A 92 6.75 3.48 -2.29
N SER A 93 6.99 2.20 -1.99
CA SER A 93 8.15 1.76 -1.18
C SER A 93 9.50 1.91 -1.91
N GLN A 94 9.51 2.13 -3.23
CA GLN A 94 10.73 2.26 -4.04
C GLN A 94 11.37 3.66 -3.97
N MET A 95 11.30 4.31 -2.81
CA MET A 95 11.92 5.60 -2.54
C MET A 95 13.45 5.52 -2.64
N GLN A 96 14.05 6.43 -3.40
CA GLN A 96 15.51 6.50 -3.57
C GLN A 96 16.22 7.13 -2.37
N CYS A 97 15.50 7.92 -1.58
CA CYS A 97 16.09 8.58 -0.42
C CYS A 97 16.29 7.66 0.79
N LEU A 98 15.69 6.46 0.82
CA LEU A 98 15.81 5.56 1.98
C LEU A 98 17.16 4.83 1.97
N PRO A 99 17.89 4.76 3.09
CA PRO A 99 19.00 3.83 3.20
C PRO A 99 18.50 2.38 3.13
N ASN A 100 19.39 1.48 2.73
CA ASN A 100 19.05 0.08 2.42
C ASN A 100 18.32 -0.63 3.57
N LYS A 101 18.73 -0.36 4.83
CA LYS A 101 18.14 -0.99 6.00
C LYS A 101 16.67 -0.58 6.17
N GLU A 102 16.39 0.71 6.12
CA GLU A 102 15.04 1.27 6.28
C GLU A 102 14.14 0.88 5.11
N LYS A 103 14.70 0.85 3.88
CA LYS A 103 14.00 0.35 2.70
C LYS A 103 13.60 -1.12 2.85
N GLN A 104 14.54 -1.96 3.30
CA GLN A 104 14.29 -3.38 3.55
C GLN A 104 13.20 -3.57 4.61
N MET A 105 13.31 -2.87 5.74
CA MET A 105 12.32 -2.94 6.83
C MET A 105 10.93 -2.55 6.34
N LEU A 106 10.81 -1.45 5.58
CA LEU A 106 9.53 -1.04 5.00
C LEU A 106 8.96 -2.12 4.07
N GLN A 107 9.77 -2.66 3.17
CA GLN A 107 9.33 -3.69 2.23
C GLN A 107 8.91 -4.99 2.93
N ASP A 108 9.59 -5.36 4.03
CA ASP A 108 9.24 -6.54 4.81
C ASP A 108 7.92 -6.36 5.56
N GLU A 109 7.67 -5.19 6.14
CA GLU A 109 6.36 -4.87 6.75
C GLU A 109 5.23 -4.85 5.72
N ILE A 110 5.50 -4.33 4.51
CA ILE A 110 4.54 -4.36 3.41
C ILE A 110 4.19 -5.81 3.06
N LYS A 111 5.20 -6.67 2.88
CA LYS A 111 4.98 -8.09 2.56
C LYS A 111 4.17 -8.80 3.64
N LYS A 112 4.49 -8.59 4.92
CA LYS A 112 3.74 -9.18 6.04
C LYS A 112 2.28 -8.75 6.01
N THR A 113 2.03 -7.47 5.74
CA THR A 113 0.66 -6.94 5.70
C THR A 113 -0.11 -7.50 4.52
N CYS A 114 0.50 -7.59 3.33
CA CYS A 114 -0.11 -8.26 2.17
C CYS A 114 -0.43 -9.73 2.45
N GLN A 115 0.49 -10.46 3.10
CA GLN A 115 0.26 -11.85 3.50
C GLN A 115 -0.93 -11.99 4.45
N ALA A 116 -1.03 -11.13 5.45
CA ALA A 116 -2.17 -11.12 6.38
C ALA A 116 -3.51 -10.83 5.66
N MET A 117 -3.51 -9.96 4.64
CA MET A 117 -4.69 -9.72 3.81
C MET A 117 -5.06 -10.95 2.98
N ASP A 118 -4.08 -11.61 2.36
CA ASP A 118 -4.30 -12.84 1.59
C ASP A 118 -4.86 -13.97 2.48
N GLU A 119 -4.31 -14.15 3.68
CA GLU A 119 -4.81 -15.12 4.66
C GLU A 119 -6.26 -14.82 5.07
N ALA A 120 -6.61 -13.54 5.28
CA ALA A 120 -7.98 -13.13 5.60
C ALA A 120 -8.96 -13.39 4.44
N LEU A 121 -8.51 -13.20 3.19
CA LEU A 121 -9.29 -13.54 2.01
C LEU A 121 -9.48 -15.05 1.88
N GLU A 122 -8.44 -15.84 2.12
CA GLU A 122 -8.52 -17.31 2.11
C GLU A 122 -9.48 -17.84 3.17
N GLU A 123 -9.48 -17.26 4.37
CA GLU A 123 -10.41 -17.63 5.43
C GLU A 123 -11.86 -17.28 5.04
N SER A 124 -12.06 -16.09 4.46
CA SER A 124 -13.38 -15.70 3.92
C SER A 124 -13.85 -16.65 2.82
N ALA A 125 -12.95 -17.10 1.95
CA ALA A 125 -13.26 -18.05 0.89
C ALA A 125 -13.66 -19.44 1.39
N ARG A 126 -13.19 -19.86 2.57
CA ARG A 126 -13.62 -21.13 3.20
C ARG A 126 -15.05 -21.06 3.74
N GLN A 127 -15.49 -19.86 4.09
CA GLN A 127 -16.81 -19.61 4.67
C GLN A 127 -17.85 -19.23 3.59
N ASP A 128 -17.42 -18.94 2.36
CA ASP A 128 -18.26 -18.67 1.19
C ASP A 128 -18.95 -19.97 0.68
N PRO A 129 -20.28 -20.10 0.82
CA PRO A 129 -21.01 -21.29 0.37
C PRO A 129 -21.03 -21.47 -1.16
N SER A 130 -20.82 -20.39 -1.93
CA SER A 130 -20.83 -20.44 -3.39
C SER A 130 -19.54 -21.01 -3.98
N GLY A 131 -18.43 -20.93 -3.23
CA GLY A 131 -17.10 -21.31 -3.68
C GLY A 131 -16.51 -20.42 -4.77
N GLU A 132 -17.20 -19.33 -5.13
CA GLU A 132 -16.78 -18.41 -6.17
C GLU A 132 -15.48 -17.69 -5.78
N LEU A 133 -15.39 -17.22 -4.54
CA LEU A 133 -14.21 -16.54 -4.02
C LEU A 133 -12.99 -17.46 -4.04
N ALA A 134 -13.15 -18.72 -3.65
CA ALA A 134 -12.06 -19.71 -3.69
C ALA A 134 -11.53 -19.95 -5.11
N LEU A 135 -12.41 -19.95 -6.13
CA LEU A 135 -12.01 -20.09 -7.53
C LEU A 135 -11.27 -18.85 -8.06
N LEU A 136 -11.69 -17.66 -7.63
CA LEU A 136 -11.04 -16.40 -8.00
C LEU A 136 -9.66 -16.27 -7.36
N LEU A 137 -9.52 -16.56 -6.06
CA LEU A 137 -8.22 -16.53 -5.37
C LEU A 137 -7.24 -17.54 -5.97
N ARG A 138 -7.69 -18.75 -6.35
CA ARG A 138 -6.85 -19.72 -7.07
C ARG A 138 -6.36 -19.20 -8.41
N ARG A 139 -7.18 -18.44 -9.14
CA ARG A 139 -6.78 -17.82 -10.42
C ARG A 139 -5.78 -16.69 -10.19
N ARG A 140 -6.03 -15.83 -9.21
CA ARG A 140 -5.13 -14.76 -8.77
C ARG A 140 -3.73 -15.28 -8.40
N ASN A 141 -3.66 -16.35 -7.60
CA ASN A 141 -2.41 -16.95 -7.16
C ASN A 141 -1.63 -17.65 -8.30
N LYS A 142 -2.32 -18.06 -9.38
CA LYS A 142 -1.68 -18.63 -10.58
C LYS A 142 -1.13 -17.57 -11.53
N GLY A 143 -1.72 -16.37 -11.54
CA GLY A 143 -1.28 -15.25 -12.39
C GLY A 143 -0.15 -14.41 -11.81
N SER A 144 0.12 -14.52 -10.51
CA SER A 144 1.21 -13.80 -9.82
C SER A 144 2.55 -14.55 -9.79
N ARG A 145 2.73 -15.59 -10.63
CA ARG A 145 3.96 -16.37 -10.75
C ARG A 145 4.68 -16.11 -12.07
#